data_AF-A0A7S2FE22-F1
#
_entry.id   AF-A0A7S2FE22-F1
#
_cell.length_a   1.000
_cell.length_b   1.000
_cell.length_c   1.000
_cell.angle_alpha   90.00
_cell.angle_beta   90.00
_cell.angle_gamma   90.00
#
_symmetry.space_group_name_H-M   'P 1'
#
loop_
_entity.id
_entity.type
_entity.pdbx_description
1 polymer ?
#
loop_
_entity_poly.entity_id
_entity_poly.type
_entity_poly.pdbx_seq_one_letter_code
_entity_poly.pdbx_strand_id
1 'polypeptide(L)'
;MGGPCLLGRLKKTGPQATDNFQIAPFIFDGLEYQSCEQAYQACKYNTGSEEHELIRGLLPYRNEKDCAFGMRCWRIGQSGSITSFRSNWDTVKVGMMYEINLAKYRQHPELQQALLNTGTAEIRGGPSTSWTIAGVSHSWST
;
A
#
# COMPACT_ATOMS: atom_id res chain seq x y z
N MET A 1 8.02 2.74 -8.14
CA MET A 1 7.29 2.31 -6.93
C MET A 1 6.66 3.52 -6.29
N GLY A 2 5.40 3.38 -5.86
CA GLY A 2 4.58 4.48 -5.40
C GLY A 2 4.11 5.40 -6.54
N GLY A 3 3.08 6.18 -6.28
CA GLY A 3 2.46 7.09 -7.23
C GLY A 3 1.05 6.65 -7.62
N PRO A 4 0.20 7.60 -8.05
CA PRO A 4 -1.11 7.27 -8.59
C PRO A 4 -1.03 6.31 -9.77
N CYS A 5 -2.04 5.45 -9.88
CA CYS A 5 -2.18 4.56 -11.01
C CYS A 5 -2.42 5.33 -12.31
N LEU A 6 -2.28 4.67 -13.45
CA LEU A 6 -2.57 5.18 -14.77
C LEU A 6 -4.02 4.87 -15.17
N LEU A 7 -4.69 5.81 -15.82
CA LEU A 7 -6.06 5.68 -16.31
C LEU A 7 -6.13 5.55 -17.82
N GLY A 8 -6.85 4.51 -18.25
CA GLY A 8 -7.22 4.25 -19.63
C GLY A 8 -6.03 3.99 -20.56
N ARG A 9 -6.35 3.83 -21.85
CA ARG A 9 -5.35 3.52 -22.91
C ARG A 9 -4.31 4.63 -23.11
N LEU A 10 -4.67 5.86 -22.76
CA LEU A 10 -3.79 7.03 -22.87
C LEU A 10 -2.83 7.18 -21.68
N LYS A 11 -2.84 6.24 -20.72
CA LYS A 11 -1.93 6.23 -19.56
C LYS A 11 -1.88 7.58 -18.81
N LYS A 12 -3.02 8.25 -18.64
CA LYS A 12 -3.09 9.52 -17.88
C LYS A 12 -2.88 9.23 -16.41
N THR A 13 -2.23 10.11 -15.67
CA THR A 13 -2.12 9.97 -14.20
C THR A 13 -3.52 9.99 -13.58
N GLY A 14 -3.81 8.99 -12.76
CA GLY A 14 -5.04 8.85 -12.00
C GLY A 14 -5.09 9.72 -10.75
N PRO A 15 -6.21 9.71 -10.02
CA PRO A 15 -6.34 10.48 -8.80
C PRO A 15 -5.41 9.93 -7.70
N GLN A 16 -5.03 10.80 -6.78
CA GLN A 16 -4.21 10.44 -5.61
C GLN A 16 -4.80 9.29 -4.79
N ALA A 17 -6.13 9.14 -4.81
CA ALA A 17 -6.84 8.00 -4.20
C ALA A 17 -6.26 6.64 -4.60
N THR A 18 -5.76 6.50 -5.83
CA THR A 18 -5.16 5.25 -6.36
C THR A 18 -3.70 5.02 -5.96
N ASP A 19 -3.10 5.92 -5.19
CA ASP A 19 -1.74 5.77 -4.66
C ASP A 19 -1.79 5.15 -3.26
N ASN A 20 -1.06 4.04 -3.07
CA ASN A 20 -0.92 3.41 -1.76
C ASN A 20 0.04 4.17 -0.83
N PHE A 21 0.87 5.07 -1.39
CA PHE A 21 1.83 5.87 -0.64
C PHE A 21 1.21 7.17 -0.12
N GLN A 22 0.00 7.50 -0.56
CA GLN A 22 -0.75 8.67 -0.10
C GLN A 22 -0.83 8.69 1.43
N ILE A 23 -0.48 9.81 2.04
CA ILE A 23 -0.68 10.01 3.48
C ILE A 23 -2.15 10.35 3.70
N ALA A 24 -2.88 9.40 4.25
CA ALA A 24 -4.30 9.49 4.56
C ALA A 24 -4.55 8.61 5.79
N PRO A 25 -4.46 9.15 7.02
CA PRO A 25 -4.54 8.36 8.24
C PRO A 25 -5.89 7.67 8.42
N PHE A 26 -5.86 6.38 8.75
CA PHE A 26 -7.05 5.54 8.86
C PHE A 26 -6.86 4.42 9.87
N ILE A 27 -7.96 3.89 10.39
CA ILE A 27 -7.94 2.72 11.28
C ILE A 27 -8.08 1.43 10.46
N PHE A 28 -7.22 0.45 10.72
CA PHE A 28 -7.30 -0.91 10.18
C PHE A 28 -7.04 -1.91 11.30
N ASP A 29 -7.95 -2.87 11.48
CA ASP A 29 -7.89 -3.88 12.55
C ASP A 29 -7.68 -3.28 13.97
N GLY A 30 -8.35 -2.15 14.23
CA GLY A 30 -8.25 -1.43 15.51
C GLY A 30 -6.98 -0.60 15.71
N LEU A 31 -6.09 -0.55 14.73
CA LEU A 31 -4.82 0.17 14.79
C LEU A 31 -4.78 1.31 13.76
N GLU A 32 -4.16 2.44 14.14
CA GLU A 32 -3.99 3.57 13.23
C GLU A 32 -2.75 3.40 12.34
N TYR A 33 -2.92 3.68 11.05
CA TYR A 33 -1.86 3.76 10.05
C TYR A 33 -1.97 5.06 9.26
N GLN A 34 -0.84 5.56 8.79
CA GLN A 34 -0.72 6.85 8.11
C GLN A 34 -0.83 6.73 6.58
N SER A 35 -0.59 5.53 6.02
CA SER A 35 -0.78 5.21 4.59
C SER A 35 -1.04 3.72 4.37
N CYS A 36 -1.60 3.35 3.22
CA CYS A 36 -1.81 1.94 2.86
C CYS A 36 -0.49 1.16 2.77
N GLU A 37 0.57 1.80 2.26
CA GLU A 37 1.91 1.19 2.21
C GLU A 37 2.42 0.87 3.61
N GLN A 38 2.25 1.79 4.58
CA GLN A 38 2.67 1.53 5.96
C GLN A 38 1.92 0.33 6.54
N ALA A 39 0.60 0.30 6.41
CA ALA A 39 -0.22 -0.81 6.88
C ALA A 39 0.22 -2.14 6.23
N TYR A 40 0.40 -2.13 4.90
CA TYR A 40 0.78 -3.33 4.15
C TYR A 40 2.15 -3.87 4.58
N GLN A 41 3.13 -2.99 4.79
CA GLN A 41 4.46 -3.37 5.24
C GLN A 41 4.44 -3.89 6.68
N ALA A 42 3.63 -3.32 7.58
CA ALA A 42 3.45 -3.84 8.93
C ALA A 42 2.78 -5.22 8.92
N CYS A 43 1.70 -5.39 8.15
CA CYS A 43 0.92 -6.63 8.07
C CYS A 43 1.66 -7.82 7.45
N LYS A 44 2.87 -7.62 6.90
CA LYS A 44 3.79 -8.71 6.58
C LYS A 44 4.15 -9.56 7.78
N TYR A 45 4.19 -8.95 8.97
CA TYR A 45 4.57 -9.55 10.24
C TYR A 45 3.33 -9.80 11.10
N ASN A 46 3.44 -10.65 12.12
CA ASN A 46 2.33 -10.86 13.05
C ASN A 46 2.12 -9.59 13.90
N THR A 47 0.85 -9.22 14.12
CA THR A 47 0.49 -8.10 15.00
C THR A 47 1.16 -8.26 16.37
N GLY A 48 1.82 -7.20 16.84
CA GLY A 48 2.57 -7.20 18.10
C GLY A 48 4.02 -7.70 18.02
N SER A 49 4.51 -8.15 16.85
CA SER A 49 5.95 -8.38 16.67
C SER A 49 6.73 -7.06 16.67
N GLU A 50 8.03 -7.12 16.94
CA GLU A 50 8.90 -5.94 16.95
C GLU A 50 8.87 -5.21 15.59
N GLU A 51 8.92 -5.96 14.48
CA GLU A 51 8.87 -5.39 13.13
C GLU A 51 7.51 -4.76 12.81
N HIS A 52 6.41 -5.40 13.23
CA HIS A 52 5.07 -4.85 13.07
C HIS A 52 4.95 -3.49 13.79
N GLU A 53 5.34 -3.45 15.07
CA GLU A 53 5.25 -2.24 15.89
C GLU A 53 6.21 -1.15 15.43
N LEU A 54 7.41 -1.51 14.97
CA LEU A 54 8.37 -0.57 14.40
C LEU A 54 7.79 0.16 13.18
N ILE A 55 7.22 -0.58 12.23
CA ILE A 55 6.66 -0.01 11.00
C ILE A 55 5.39 0.78 11.30
N ARG A 56 4.49 0.24 12.12
CA ARG A 56 3.26 0.92 12.55
C ARG A 56 3.56 2.23 13.29
N GLY A 57 4.62 2.25 14.10
CA GLY A 57 5.05 3.44 14.85
C GLY A 57 5.64 4.57 14.00
N LEU A 58 5.86 4.36 12.70
CA LEU A 58 6.37 5.41 11.81
C LEU A 58 5.34 6.52 11.63
N LEU A 59 5.76 7.76 11.85
CA LEU A 59 4.98 8.96 11.55
C LEU A 59 5.64 9.73 10.41
N PRO A 60 4.87 10.37 9.51
CA PRO A 60 5.41 11.31 8.54
C PRO A 60 6.14 12.45 9.23
N TYR A 61 7.27 12.87 8.68
CA TYR A 61 7.93 14.10 9.15
C TYR A 61 7.15 15.34 8.70
N ARG A 62 7.39 16.47 9.37
CA ARG A 62 6.78 17.75 8.98
C ARG A 62 7.11 18.07 7.52
N ASN A 63 6.08 18.28 6.70
CA ASN A 63 6.18 18.54 5.25
C ASN A 63 6.85 17.42 4.44
N GLU A 64 6.91 16.18 4.97
CA GLU A 64 7.34 15.02 4.20
C GLU A 64 6.35 14.78 3.06
N LYS A 65 6.87 14.50 1.86
CA LYS A 65 6.03 14.12 0.72
C LYS A 65 5.55 12.69 0.90
N ASP A 66 4.33 12.40 0.46
CA ASP A 66 3.71 11.07 0.46
C ASP A 66 4.65 9.99 -0.07
N CYS A 67 5.28 10.24 -1.22
CA CYS A 67 6.22 9.30 -1.82
C CYS A 67 7.45 9.02 -0.93
N ALA A 68 7.96 10.03 -0.20
CA ALA A 68 9.11 9.88 0.67
C ALA A 68 8.76 9.06 1.91
N PHE A 69 7.59 9.32 2.51
CA PHE A 69 7.08 8.55 3.63
C PHE A 69 6.82 7.09 3.25
N GLY A 70 6.12 6.85 2.13
CA GLY A 70 5.86 5.51 1.63
C GLY A 70 7.14 4.74 1.31
N MET A 71 8.15 5.37 0.70
CA MET A 71 9.45 4.73 0.46
C MET A 71 10.19 4.38 1.76
N ARG A 72 10.05 5.20 2.81
CA ARG A 72 10.63 4.90 4.14
C ARG A 72 9.95 3.69 4.77
N CYS A 73 8.62 3.62 4.72
CA CYS A 73 7.84 2.46 5.17
C CYS A 73 8.22 1.20 4.39
N TRP A 74 8.26 1.28 3.06
CA TRP A 74 8.69 0.19 2.20
C TRP A 74 10.08 -0.32 2.57
N ARG A 75 11.07 0.57 2.68
CA ARG A 75 12.47 0.19 2.97
C ARG A 75 12.59 -0.56 4.29
N ILE A 76 11.91 -0.09 5.34
CA ILE A 76 11.93 -0.75 6.66
C ILE A 76 11.17 -2.09 6.59
N GLY A 77 10.04 -2.13 5.89
CA GLY A 77 9.28 -3.37 5.70
C GLY A 77 9.96 -4.43 4.84
N GLN A 78 10.98 -4.07 4.05
CA GLN A 78 11.84 -5.01 3.33
C GLN A 78 13.10 -5.43 4.11
N SER A 79 13.49 -4.71 5.18
CA SER A 79 14.73 -5.02 5.90
C SER A 79 14.59 -6.19 6.90
N GLY A 80 13.37 -6.61 7.22
CA GLY A 80 13.15 -7.77 8.07
C GLY A 80 13.47 -9.09 7.37
N SER A 81 13.73 -10.13 8.17
CA SER A 81 13.94 -11.48 7.64
C SER A 81 12.64 -12.00 7.02
N ILE A 82 12.72 -12.62 5.84
CA ILE A 82 11.54 -13.27 5.22
C ILE A 82 10.95 -14.36 6.13
N THR A 83 11.77 -14.96 6.99
CA THR A 83 11.33 -15.93 7.99
C THR A 83 10.53 -15.32 9.14
N SER A 84 10.61 -14.00 9.35
CA SER A 84 9.78 -13.26 10.31
C SER A 84 8.40 -12.91 9.74
N PHE A 85 8.16 -13.11 8.44
CA PHE A 85 6.84 -12.86 7.87
C PHE A 85 5.81 -13.84 8.44
N ARG A 86 4.54 -13.44 8.37
CA ARG A 86 3.41 -14.34 8.64
C ARG A 86 3.54 -15.59 7.76
N SER A 87 3.28 -16.75 8.35
CA SER A 87 3.43 -18.05 7.67
C SER A 87 2.59 -18.17 6.39
N ASN A 88 1.46 -17.48 6.31
CA ASN A 88 0.57 -17.45 5.15
C ASN A 88 0.75 -16.20 4.27
N TRP A 89 1.80 -15.41 4.46
CA TRP A 89 1.95 -14.11 3.78
C TRP A 89 1.81 -14.20 2.26
N ASP A 90 2.42 -15.22 1.65
CA ASP A 90 2.39 -15.38 0.20
C ASP A 90 1.01 -15.60 -0.38
N THR A 91 0.08 -16.19 0.39
CA THR A 91 -1.29 -16.43 -0.05
C THR A 91 -2.22 -15.26 0.27
N VAL A 92 -1.94 -14.49 1.33
CA VAL A 92 -2.85 -13.42 1.78
C VAL A 92 -2.50 -12.03 1.28
N LYS A 93 -1.27 -11.78 0.81
CA LYS A 93 -0.79 -10.41 0.51
C LYS A 93 -1.66 -9.61 -0.47
N VAL A 94 -2.20 -10.23 -1.52
CA VAL A 94 -3.07 -9.52 -2.47
C VAL A 94 -4.39 -9.11 -1.80
N GLY A 95 -5.00 -10.04 -1.05
CA GLY A 95 -6.21 -9.75 -0.26
C GLY A 95 -5.94 -8.70 0.83
N MET A 96 -4.77 -8.74 1.46
CA MET A 96 -4.37 -7.75 2.46
C MET A 96 -4.35 -6.33 1.88
N MET A 97 -3.75 -6.14 0.69
CA MET A 97 -3.74 -4.83 0.04
C MET A 97 -5.16 -4.35 -0.31
N TYR A 98 -6.04 -5.27 -0.71
CA TYR A 98 -7.45 -4.95 -0.97
C TYR A 98 -8.17 -4.48 0.29
N GLU A 99 -8.08 -5.23 1.39
CA GLU A 99 -8.74 -4.91 2.66
C GLU A 99 -8.23 -3.57 3.24
N ILE A 100 -6.92 -3.33 3.14
CA ILE A 100 -6.30 -2.07 3.59
C ILE A 100 -6.82 -0.88 2.77
N ASN A 101 -6.87 -0.99 1.43
CA ASN A 101 -7.41 0.06 0.58
C ASN A 101 -8.89 0.29 0.86
N LEU A 102 -9.66 -0.78 1.05
CA LEU A 102 -11.07 -0.70 1.39
C LEU A 102 -11.28 0.03 2.72
N ALA A 103 -10.46 -0.24 3.74
CA ALA A 103 -10.50 0.47 5.02
C ALA A 103 -10.17 1.96 4.88
N LYS A 104 -9.16 2.31 4.06
CA LYS A 104 -8.88 3.72 3.70
C LYS A 104 -10.10 4.37 3.07
N TYR A 105 -10.65 3.81 2.00
CA TYR A 105 -11.77 4.43 1.27
C TYR A 105 -13.05 4.54 2.12
N ARG A 106 -13.31 3.60 3.03
CA ARG A 106 -14.44 3.66 3.96
C ARG A 106 -14.36 4.86 4.91
N GLN A 107 -13.16 5.28 5.28
CA GLN A 107 -12.92 6.39 6.21
C GLN A 107 -12.65 7.72 5.50
N HIS A 108 -12.51 7.70 4.17
CA HIS A 108 -12.21 8.85 3.33
C HIS A 108 -13.20 8.96 2.15
N PRO A 109 -14.43 9.47 2.38
CA PRO A 109 -15.45 9.61 1.34
C PRO A 109 -14.99 10.40 0.11
N GLU A 110 -14.09 11.37 0.30
CA GLU A 110 -13.47 12.15 -0.77
C GLU A 110 -12.59 11.29 -1.69
N LEU A 111 -11.86 10.33 -1.14
CA LEU A 111 -11.04 9.40 -1.92
C LEU A 111 -11.91 8.37 -2.62
N GLN A 112 -12.99 7.91 -1.96
CA GLN A 112 -13.99 7.06 -2.57
C GLN A 112 -14.62 7.75 -3.79
N GLN A 113 -15.03 9.01 -3.64
CA GLN A 113 -15.61 9.77 -4.75
C GLN A 113 -14.59 10.00 -5.87
N ALA A 114 -13.33 10.31 -5.54
CA ALA A 114 -12.27 10.44 -6.54
C ALA A 114 -12.04 9.15 -7.33
N LEU A 115 -12.15 7.98 -6.67
CA LEU A 115 -12.08 6.68 -7.34
C LEU A 115 -13.30 6.44 -8.23
N LEU A 116 -14.52 6.71 -7.76
CA LEU A 116 -15.75 6.57 -8.56
C LEU A 116 -15.75 7.49 -9.79
N ASN A 117 -15.16 8.68 -9.68
CA ASN A 117 -15.02 9.64 -10.78
C ASN A 117 -14.11 9.15 -11.91
N THR A 118 -13.35 8.06 -11.71
CA THR A 118 -12.63 7.39 -12.81
C THR A 118 -13.58 6.66 -13.77
N GLY A 119 -14.84 6.45 -13.36
CA GLY A 119 -15.90 5.87 -14.18
C GLY A 119 -15.55 4.45 -14.63
N THR A 120 -15.62 4.21 -15.93
CA THR A 120 -15.27 2.92 -16.55
C THR A 120 -13.84 2.88 -17.08
N ALA A 121 -13.01 3.88 -16.75
CA ALA A 121 -11.62 3.88 -17.19
C ALA A 121 -10.86 2.74 -16.51
N GLU A 122 -10.11 1.97 -17.30
CA GLU A 122 -9.21 0.96 -16.75
C GLU A 122 -8.14 1.62 -15.87
N ILE A 123 -7.97 1.11 -14.64
CA ILE A 123 -6.93 1.55 -13.70
C ILE A 123 -5.77 0.56 -13.78
N ARG A 124 -4.57 1.04 -14.14
CA ARG A 124 -3.36 0.23 -14.24
C ARG A 124 -2.29 0.74 -13.29
N GLY A 125 -1.75 -0.15 -12.47
CA GLY A 125 -0.58 0.17 -11.65
C GLY A 125 0.61 0.61 -12.52
N GLY A 126 1.41 1.54 -12.01
CA GLY A 126 2.71 1.86 -12.59
C GLY A 126 3.73 0.73 -12.40
N PRO A 127 4.96 0.89 -12.90
CA PRO A 127 6.03 -0.07 -12.68
C PRO A 127 6.26 -0.33 -11.18
N SER A 128 6.20 -1.61 -10.80
CA SER A 128 6.45 -2.10 -9.44
C SER A 128 7.73 -2.93 -9.41
N THR A 129 8.26 -3.13 -8.20
CA THR A 129 9.15 -4.25 -7.92
C THR A 129 8.47 -5.57 -8.28
N SER A 130 9.26 -6.53 -8.73
CA SER A 130 8.78 -7.88 -8.96
C SER A 130 8.30 -8.51 -7.65
N TRP A 131 7.25 -9.31 -7.72
CA TRP A 131 6.73 -10.06 -6.58
C TRP A 131 6.55 -11.53 -6.95
N THR A 132 6.79 -12.42 -6.01
CA THR A 132 6.70 -13.88 -6.25
C THR A 132 5.38 -14.41 -5.70
N ILE A 133 4.57 -15.13 -6.47
CA ILE A 133 3.39 -15.87 -5.97
C ILE A 133 3.61 -17.35 -6.28
N ALA A 134 3.53 -18.20 -5.25
CA ALA A 134 3.71 -19.65 -5.40
C ALA A 134 4.99 -20.03 -6.18
N GLY A 135 6.10 -19.33 -5.93
CA GLY A 135 7.38 -19.55 -6.61
C GLY A 135 7.51 -18.91 -8.01
N VAL A 136 6.46 -18.28 -8.53
CA VAL A 136 6.48 -17.59 -9.83
C VAL A 136 6.69 -16.10 -9.64
N SER A 137 7.76 -15.55 -10.24
CA SER A 137 8.03 -14.11 -10.23
C SER A 137 7.15 -13.38 -11.25
N HIS A 138 6.42 -12.39 -10.77
CA HIS A 138 5.61 -11.46 -11.56
C HIS A 138 6.23 -10.07 -11.50
N SER A 139 6.07 -9.29 -12.56
CA SER A 139 6.35 -7.87 -12.56
C SER A 139 5.34 -7.16 -13.43
N TRP A 140 5.07 -5.89 -13.13
CA TRP A 140 4.33 -5.03 -14.06
C TRP A 140 5.34 -4.55 -15.11
N SER A 141 5.37 -5.18 -16.27
CA SER A 141 6.08 -4.67 -17.46
C SER A 141 5.20 -3.66 -18.21
N THR A 142 5.80 -2.56 -18.65
CA THR A 142 5.14 -1.44 -19.34
C THR A 142 4.67 -1.73 -20.76
#